data_AF-A0A0U1NWZ3-F1
#
_entry.id   AF-A0A0U1NWZ3-F1
#
_cell.length_a   1.000
_cell.length_b   1.000
_cell.length_c   1.000
_cell.angle_alpha   90.00
_cell.angle_beta   90.00
_cell.angle_gamma   90.00
#
_symmetry.space_group_name_H-M   'P 1'
#
loop_
_entity.id
_entity.type
_entity.pdbx_description
1 polymer ?
#
loop_
_entity_poly.entity_id
_entity_poly.type
_entity_poly.pdbx_seq_one_letter_code
_entity_poly.pdbx_strand_id
1 'polypeptide(L)'
;MILNQLEKFEEFLVNSFGDGMYTRELRLSNEEVEFVQKKYPKLNVKKCFATEASDGKCWYEVSLSTPIEKVEKSSKSSELHLENLRLKLELERLKNSLTKLA
;
A
#
# COMPACT_ATOMS: atom_id res chain seq x y z
N MET A 1 -16.80 3.88 -4.69
CA MET A 1 -16.52 4.99 -3.75
C MET A 1 -16.23 6.22 -4.60
N ILE A 2 -16.74 7.41 -4.25
CA ILE A 2 -16.52 8.66 -5.02
C ILE A 2 -15.14 9.25 -4.66
N LEU A 3 -14.44 9.88 -5.60
CA LEU A 3 -13.05 10.36 -5.43
C LEU A 3 -12.82 11.19 -4.16
N ASN A 4 -13.68 12.17 -3.86
CA ASN A 4 -13.56 12.99 -2.65
C ASN A 4 -13.75 12.18 -1.34
N GLN A 5 -14.58 11.14 -1.37
CA GLN A 5 -14.74 10.24 -0.22
C GLN A 5 -13.52 9.32 -0.06
N LEU A 6 -12.87 8.98 -1.18
CA LEU A 6 -11.64 8.19 -1.17
C LEU A 6 -10.49 8.95 -0.50
N GLU A 7 -10.25 10.20 -0.90
CA GLU A 7 -9.17 11.02 -0.32
C GLU A 7 -9.34 11.19 1.20
N LYS A 8 -10.57 11.49 1.64
CA LYS A 8 -10.91 11.58 3.07
C LYS A 8 -10.70 10.26 3.80
N PHE A 9 -11.02 9.15 3.16
CA PHE A 9 -10.83 7.83 3.76
C PHE A 9 -9.36 7.47 3.86
N GLU A 10 -8.55 7.82 2.87
CA GLU A 10 -7.10 7.63 2.92
C GLU A 10 -6.44 8.46 4.01
N GLU A 11 -6.82 9.73 4.14
CA GLU A 11 -6.38 10.59 5.23
C GLU A 11 -6.77 10.01 6.60
N PHE A 12 -8.00 9.51 6.72
CA PHE A 12 -8.46 8.80 7.92
C PHE A 12 -7.60 7.59 8.27
N LEU A 13 -7.20 6.77 7.29
CA LEU A 13 -6.33 5.62 7.51
C LEU A 13 -4.93 6.06 7.95
N VAL A 14 -4.34 7.06 7.30
CA VAL A 14 -3.01 7.57 7.67
C VAL A 14 -3.03 8.11 9.09
N ASN A 15 -4.04 8.91 9.44
CA ASN A 15 -4.20 9.44 10.79
C ASN A 15 -4.49 8.35 11.83
N SER A 16 -5.14 7.25 11.43
CA SER A 16 -5.43 6.13 12.31
C SER A 16 -4.19 5.32 12.67
N PHE A 17 -3.21 5.21 11.78
CA PHE A 17 -1.99 4.41 12.03
C PHE A 17 -0.74 5.27 12.23
N GLY A 18 -0.89 6.60 12.36
CA GLY A 18 0.21 7.56 12.49
C GLY A 18 0.88 7.60 13.87
N ASP A 19 0.30 6.94 14.87
CA ASP A 19 0.79 6.87 16.25
C ASP A 19 1.77 5.71 16.51
N GLY A 20 2.10 4.94 15.47
CA GLY A 20 3.01 3.80 15.55
C GLY A 20 2.35 2.51 16.03
N MET A 21 1.03 2.50 16.24
CA MET A 21 0.28 1.27 16.50
C MET A 21 0.01 0.54 15.19
N TYR A 22 0.26 -0.77 15.17
CA TYR A 22 0.08 -1.61 14.00
C TYR A 22 -1.31 -2.28 13.94
N THR A 23 -2.07 -2.23 15.02
CA THR A 23 -3.40 -2.83 15.11
C THR A 23 -4.39 -1.79 15.61
N ARG A 24 -5.53 -1.67 14.93
CA ARG A 24 -6.58 -0.73 15.31
C ARG A 24 -7.97 -1.29 15.03
N GLU A 25 -8.92 -0.94 15.88
CA GLU A 25 -10.33 -1.20 15.61
C GLU A 25 -10.91 -0.04 14.80
N LEU A 26 -11.40 -0.33 13.60
CA LEU A 26 -11.98 0.64 12.68
C LEU A 26 -13.42 0.25 12.36
N ARG A 27 -14.28 1.26 12.22
CA ARG A 27 -15.68 1.08 11.83
C ARG A 27 -15.83 1.32 10.33
N LEU A 28 -15.93 0.24 9.58
CA LEU A 28 -15.83 0.25 8.12
C LEU A 28 -17.09 -0.33 7.46
N SER A 29 -17.43 0.16 6.28
CA SER A 29 -18.37 -0.51 5.38
C SER A 29 -17.68 -1.66 4.64
N ASN A 30 -18.46 -2.56 4.03
CA ASN A 30 -17.89 -3.63 3.19
C ASN A 30 -17.06 -3.06 2.03
N GLU A 31 -17.50 -1.96 1.42
CA GLU A 31 -16.76 -1.26 0.36
C GLU A 31 -15.42 -0.70 0.86
N GLU A 32 -15.40 -0.11 2.06
CA GLU A 32 -14.18 0.39 2.70
C GLU A 32 -13.20 -0.75 3.02
N VAL A 33 -13.70 -1.91 3.47
CA VAL A 33 -12.87 -3.10 3.72
C VAL A 33 -12.24 -3.64 2.44
N GLU A 34 -13.03 -3.78 1.37
CA GLU A 34 -12.53 -4.21 0.07
C GLU A 34 -11.43 -3.27 -0.44
N PHE A 35 -11.60 -1.96 -0.26
CA PHE A 35 -10.59 -0.98 -0.63
C PHE A 35 -9.30 -1.18 0.17
N VAL A 36 -9.39 -1.31 1.49
CA VAL A 36 -8.22 -1.51 2.37
C VAL A 36 -7.46 -2.78 1.97
N GLN A 37 -8.18 -3.89 1.72
CA GLN A 37 -7.56 -5.16 1.30
C GLN A 37 -6.90 -5.08 -0.08
N LYS A 38 -7.50 -4.35 -1.04
CA LYS A 38 -6.90 -4.13 -2.36
C LYS A 38 -5.65 -3.25 -2.29
N LYS A 39 -5.69 -2.17 -1.50
CA LYS A 39 -4.58 -1.22 -1.39
C LYS A 39 -3.42 -1.77 -0.56
N TYR A 40 -3.73 -2.51 0.49
CA TYR A 40 -2.77 -3.08 1.41
C TYR A 40 -2.98 -4.60 1.51
N PRO A 41 -2.51 -5.39 0.53
CA PRO A 41 -2.75 -6.84 0.50
C PRO A 41 -2.09 -7.62 1.64
N LYS A 42 -1.14 -7.00 2.36
CA LYS A 42 -0.50 -7.56 3.56
C LYS A 42 -1.23 -7.21 4.86
N LEU A 43 -2.40 -6.58 4.76
CA LEU A 43 -3.15 -6.09 5.89
C LEU A 43 -4.19 -7.14 6.27
N ASN A 44 -4.20 -7.54 7.54
CA ASN A 44 -5.18 -8.48 8.07
C ASN A 44 -6.38 -7.72 8.62
N VAL A 45 -7.57 -8.02 8.09
CA VAL A 45 -8.84 -7.38 8.47
C VAL A 45 -9.77 -8.45 9.02
N LYS A 46 -10.09 -8.36 10.31
CA LYS A 46 -10.94 -9.32 11.01
C LYS A 46 -12.18 -8.61 11.54
N LYS A 47 -13.37 -9.09 11.18
CA LYS A 47 -14.64 -8.53 11.67
C LYS A 47 -14.79 -8.85 13.17
N CYS A 48 -14.99 -7.83 14.01
CA CYS A 48 -15.11 -8.01 15.47
C CYS A 48 -16.53 -8.43 15.89
N PHE A 49 -17.56 -7.86 15.28
CA PHE A 49 -18.96 -8.11 15.63
C PHE A 49 -19.78 -8.51 14.41
N ALA A 50 -20.71 -9.45 14.60
CA ALA A 50 -21.58 -9.95 13.52
C ALA A 50 -22.68 -8.95 13.12
N THR A 51 -23.09 -8.07 14.03
CA THR A 51 -24.17 -7.11 13.82
C THR A 51 -23.68 -5.86 13.11
N GLU A 52 -24.29 -5.59 11.95
CA GLU A 52 -24.14 -4.34 11.21
C GLU A 52 -24.88 -3.23 11.94
N ALA A 53 -24.24 -2.05 12.04
CA ALA A 53 -24.91 -0.87 12.55
C ALA A 53 -25.95 -0.37 11.52
N SER A 54 -26.89 0.46 11.97
CA SER A 54 -27.96 1.00 11.12
C SER A 54 -27.47 1.85 9.93
N ASP A 55 -26.19 2.21 9.89
CA ASP A 55 -25.54 2.92 8.78
C ASP A 55 -24.72 2.01 7.86
N GLY A 56 -24.87 0.68 7.97
CA GLY A 56 -24.21 -0.27 7.09
C GLY A 56 -22.73 -0.53 7.40
N LYS A 57 -22.23 -0.06 8.55
CA LYS A 57 -20.84 -0.26 8.98
C LYS A 57 -20.72 -1.30 10.09
N CYS A 58 -19.60 -2.01 10.10
CA CYS A 58 -19.24 -2.96 11.14
C CYS A 58 -17.88 -2.58 11.75
N TRP A 59 -17.60 -3.08 12.95
CA TRP A 59 -16.28 -2.98 13.57
C TRP A 59 -15.36 -4.08 13.05
N TYR A 60 -14.14 -3.68 12.69
CA TYR A 60 -13.09 -4.56 12.24
C TYR A 60 -11.79 -4.27 13.00
N GLU A 61 -11.10 -5.32 13.41
CA GLU A 61 -9.71 -5.28 13.82
C GLU A 61 -8.86 -5.29 12.55
N VAL A 62 -8.09 -4.22 12.37
CA VAL A 62 -7.29 -3.93 11.20
C VAL A 62 -5.84 -3.94 11.66
N SER A 63 -5.07 -4.93 11.19
CA SER A 63 -3.68 -5.17 11.60
C SER A 63 -2.72 -5.12 10.41
N LEU A 64 -1.69 -4.29 10.56
CA LEU A 64 -0.61 -4.06 9.63
C LEU A 64 0.55 -5.00 9.96
N SER A 65 0.91 -5.90 9.04
CA SER A 65 2.10 -6.73 9.22
C SER A 65 3.41 -5.96 9.06
N THR A 66 3.37 -4.77 8.46
CA THR A 66 4.49 -3.84 8.27
C THR A 66 3.98 -2.41 8.40
N PRO A 67 4.81 -1.43 8.83
CA PRO A 67 4.42 -0.03 8.81
C PRO A 67 3.82 0.35 7.46
N ILE A 68 2.78 1.19 7.45
CA ILE A 68 2.35 1.88 6.22
C ILE A 68 3.46 2.86 5.89
N GLU A 69 4.56 2.36 5.31
CA GLU A 69 5.48 3.22 4.58
C GLU A 69 4.64 3.98 3.57
N LYS A 70 4.75 5.32 3.56
CA LYS A 70 4.06 6.21 2.62
C LYS A 70 4.04 5.54 1.25
N VAL A 71 2.91 4.96 0.87
CA VAL A 71 2.81 4.10 -0.31
C VAL A 71 2.79 5.00 -1.53
N GLU A 72 3.97 5.46 -1.93
CA GLU A 72 4.17 6.10 -3.22
C GLU A 72 4.82 5.15 -4.25
N LYS A 73 5.20 3.92 -3.88
CA LYS A 73 6.08 3.11 -4.75
C LYS A 73 5.82 1.62 -4.83
N SER A 74 4.58 1.14 -4.64
CA SER A 74 4.31 -0.29 -4.92
C SER A 74 4.49 -0.63 -6.42
N SER A 75 4.07 0.26 -7.34
CA SER A 75 4.29 0.06 -8.79
C SER A 75 5.61 0.66 -9.29
N LYS A 76 5.99 1.86 -8.81
CA LYS A 76 7.22 2.56 -9.25
C LYS A 76 8.52 1.88 -8.83
N SER A 77 8.55 1.17 -7.70
CA SER A 77 9.79 0.52 -7.22
C SER A 77 10.24 -0.60 -8.15
N SER A 78 9.29 -1.39 -8.65
CA SER A 78 9.53 -2.49 -9.59
C SER A 78 10.02 -1.99 -10.95
N GLU A 79 9.41 -0.92 -11.48
CA GLU A 79 9.80 -0.30 -12.75
C GLU A 79 11.22 0.30 -12.67
N LEU A 80 11.52 1.04 -11.59
CA LEU A 80 12.84 1.61 -11.35
C LEU A 80 13.92 0.53 -11.17
N HIS A 81 13.58 -0.62 -10.57
CA HIS A 81 14.52 -1.74 -10.41
C HIS A 81 14.87 -2.35 -11.77
N LEU A 82 13.88 -2.51 -12.64
CA LEU A 82 14.07 -3.05 -13.98
C LEU A 82 14.92 -2.11 -14.85
N GLU A 83 14.65 -0.81 -14.79
CA GLU A 83 15.40 0.19 -15.53
C GLU A 83 16.86 0.29 -15.05
N ASN A 84 17.10 0.21 -13.73
CA ASN A 84 18.46 0.13 -13.20
C ASN A 84 19.23 -1.09 -13.69
N LEU A 85 18.57 -2.24 -13.78
CA LEU A 85 19.20 -3.46 -14.31
C LEU A 85 19.58 -3.29 -15.78
N ARG A 86 18.68 -2.71 -16.58
CA ARG A 86 18.93 -2.42 -17.99
C ARG A 86 20.10 -1.47 -18.18
N LEU A 87 20.13 -0.36 -17.44
CA LEU A 87 21.21 0.63 -17.51
C LEU A 87 22.57 0.03 -17.12
N LYS A 88 22.62 -0.84 -16.09
CA LYS A 88 23.86 -1.54 -15.72
C LYS A 88 24.41 -2.41 -16.85
N LEU A 89 23.56 -3.16 -17.53
CA LEU A 89 23.98 -4.00 -18.67
C LEU A 89 24.51 -3.17 -19.84
N GLU A 90 23.89 -2.02 -20.10
CA GLU A 90 24.34 -1.11 -21.17
C GLU A 90 25.68 -0.47 -20.84
N LEU A 91 25.87 -0.04 -19.59
CA LEU A 91 27.17 0.46 -19.11
C LEU A 91 28.27 -0.60 -19.20
N GLU A 92 27.99 -1.85 -18.85
CA GLU A 92 28.96 -2.94 -19.02
C GLU A 92 29.32 -3.18 -20.48
N ARG A 93 28.33 -3.15 -21.39
CA ARG A 93 28.59 -3.26 -22.83
C ARG A 93 29.45 -2.12 -23.35
N LEU A 94 29.11 -0.88 -22.97
CA LEU A 94 29.87 0.31 -23.38
C LEU A 94 31.30 0.28 -22.82
N LYS A 95 31.46 -0.08 -21.54
CA LYS A 95 32.77 -0.25 -20.89
C LYS A 95 33.61 -1.31 -21.61
N ASN A 96 33.01 -2.45 -21.93
CA ASN A 96 33.69 -3.54 -22.65
C ASN A 96 34.01 -3.18 -24.10
N SER A 97 33.20 -2.33 -24.73
CA SER A 97 33.49 -1.80 -26.07
C SER A 97 34.67 -0.82 -26.02
N LEU A 98 34.69 0.07 -25.02
CA LEU A 98 35.75 1.06 -24.85
C LEU A 98 37.09 0.39 -24.51
N THR A 99 37.10 -0.65 -23.68
CA THR A 99 38.31 -1.41 -23.36
C THR A 99 38.80 -2.32 -24.48
N LYS A 100 37.97 -2.63 -25.48
CA LYS A 100 38.38 -3.35 -26.69
C LYS A 100 38.89 -2.42 -27.81
N LEU A 101 38.63 -1.12 -27.70
CA LEU A 101 39.08 -0.09 -28.64
C LEU A 101 40.34 0.65 -28.15
N ALA A 102 40.79 0.38 -26.93
CA ALA A 102 42.04 0.87 -26.33
C ALA A 102 43.12 -0.21 -26.39
#